data_AF-A0A1V6AXM7-F1
#
_entry.id   AF-A0A1V6AXM7-F1
#
_cell.length_a   1.000
_cell.length_b   1.000
_cell.length_c   1.000
_cell.angle_alpha   90.00
_cell.angle_beta   90.00
_cell.angle_gamma   90.00
#
_symmetry.space_group_name_H-M   'P 1'
#
loop_
_entity.id
_entity.type
_entity.pdbx_description
1 polymer ?
#
loop_
_entity_poly.entity_id
_entity_poly.type
_entity_poly.pdbx_seq_one_letter_code
_entity_poly.pdbx_strand_id
1 'polypeptide(L)' 'MKKKFKWLGLNGIPRRGPSLRTGEVYSVADFPPAVVEEWVRTGAAQFLDEDAPRTEANAAARKMPRENGGKL' A
#
# COMPACT_ATOMS: atom_id res chain seq x y z
N MET A 1 -17.85 0.45 5.17
CA MET A 1 -16.66 0.08 4.35
C MET A 1 -15.64 -0.58 5.27
N LYS A 2 -15.33 -1.86 5.07
CA LYS A 2 -14.36 -2.60 5.91
C LYS A 2 -12.95 -2.34 5.37
N LYS A 3 -12.28 -1.29 5.87
CA LYS A 3 -10.87 -1.02 5.51
C LYS A 3 -9.99 -2.13 6.06
N LYS A 4 -9.17 -2.73 5.21
CA LYS A 4 -8.19 -3.78 5.56
C LYS A 4 -6.78 -3.27 5.27
N PHE A 5 -5.78 -3.89 5.88
CA PHE A 5 -4.39 -3.67 5.54
C PHE A 5 -3.62 -4.99 5.51
N LYS A 6 -2.61 -5.07 4.65
CA LYS A 6 -1.65 -6.16 4.59
C LYS A 6 -0.43 -5.80 5.42
N TRP A 7 0.01 -6.69 6.28
CA TRP A 7 1.25 -6.52 7.02
C TRP A 7 2.45 -6.90 6.13
N LEU A 8 3.41 -5.99 5.99
CA LEU A 8 4.63 -6.19 5.19
C LEU A 8 5.89 -6.29 6.06
N GLY A 9 5.81 -5.84 7.31
CA GLY A 9 6.89 -5.94 8.29
C GLY A 9 7.14 -7.38 8.75
N LEU A 10 8.13 -7.54 9.64
CA LEU A 10 8.43 -8.82 10.29
C LEU A 10 7.30 -9.24 11.23
N ASN A 11 7.22 -10.55 11.52
CA ASN A 11 6.25 -11.08 12.48
C ASN A 11 6.38 -10.37 13.84
N GLY A 12 5.26 -9.90 14.39
CA GLY A 12 5.27 -9.08 15.59
C GLY A 12 4.01 -9.25 16.43
N ILE A 13 4.15 -9.12 17.74
CA ILE A 13 3.03 -9.17 18.68
C ILE A 13 2.79 -7.73 19.17
N PRO A 14 1.84 -6.99 18.57
CA PRO A 14 1.55 -5.63 19.00
C PRO A 14 0.94 -5.62 20.40
N ARG A 15 1.05 -4.49 21.11
CA ARG A 15 0.47 -4.36 22.47
C ARG A 15 -1.05 -4.48 22.49
N ARG A 16 -1.72 -4.22 21.37
CA ARG A 16 -3.17 -4.33 21.19
C ARG A 16 -3.46 -4.90 19.80
N GLY A 17 -4.47 -5.75 19.73
CA GLY A 17 -4.88 -6.44 18.49
C GLY A 17 -4.22 -7.81 18.31
N PRO A 18 -4.53 -8.50 17.20
CA PRO A 18 -3.97 -9.81 16.89
C PRO A 18 -2.48 -9.75 16.56
N SER A 19 -1.81 -10.90 16.65
CA SER A 19 -0.41 -11.05 16.23
C SER A 19 -0.29 -10.84 14.72
N LEU A 20 0.66 -10.01 14.32
CA LEU A 20 0.92 -9.66 12.93
C LEU A 20 1.88 -10.67 12.30
N ARG A 21 1.49 -11.23 11.16
CA ARG A 21 2.27 -12.14 10.33
C ARG A 21 2.55 -11.50 8.98
N THR A 22 3.79 -11.60 8.52
CA THR A 22 4.20 -11.03 7.23
C THR A 22 3.35 -11.62 6.10
N GLY A 23 2.75 -10.75 5.30
CA GLY A 23 1.90 -11.12 4.18
C GLY A 23 0.42 -11.34 4.52
N GLU A 24 0.06 -11.35 5.80
CA GLU A 24 -1.31 -11.56 6.25
C GLU A 24 -2.13 -10.25 6.22
N VAL A 25 -3.46 -10.39 6.13
CA VAL A 25 -4.40 -9.28 5.97
C VAL A 25 -5.24 -9.14 7.23
N TYR A 26 -5.31 -7.92 7.74
CA TYR A 26 -6.02 -7.57 8.97
C TYR A 26 -7.03 -6.47 8.74
N SER A 27 -8.05 -6.40 9.60
CA SER A 27 -8.99 -5.29 9.58
C SER A 27 -8.36 -4.08 10.28
N VAL A 28 -8.52 -2.89 9.71
CA VAL A 28 -8.09 -1.65 10.37
C VAL A 28 -8.85 -1.44 11.68
N ALA A 29 -10.07 -1.99 11.81
CA ALA A 29 -10.89 -1.89 13.03
C ALA A 29 -10.31 -2.65 14.23
N ASP A 30 -9.44 -3.63 14.01
CA ASP A 30 -8.79 -4.39 15.09
C ASP A 30 -7.65 -3.60 15.78
N PHE A 31 -7.28 -2.45 15.21
CA PHE A 31 -6.14 -1.66 15.63
C PHE A 31 -6.51 -0.16 15.76
N PRO A 32 -5.75 0.61 16.55
CA PRO A 32 -5.93 2.06 16.59
C PRO A 32 -5.59 2.67 15.21
N PRO A 33 -6.41 3.59 14.68
CA PRO A 33 -6.20 4.17 13.35
C PRO A 33 -4.82 4.83 13.21
N ALA A 34 -4.41 5.61 14.22
CA ALA A 34 -3.10 6.27 14.23
C ALA A 34 -1.91 5.30 14.12
N VAL A 35 -2.05 4.09 14.67
CA VAL A 35 -1.00 3.06 14.60
C VAL A 35 -0.94 2.45 13.20
N VAL A 36 -2.10 2.17 12.60
CA VAL A 36 -2.15 1.64 11.23
C VAL A 36 -1.61 2.68 10.23
N GLU A 37 -1.96 3.95 10.41
CA GLU A 37 -1.42 5.05 9.60
C GLU A 37 0.11 5.15 9.71
N GLU A 38 0.67 5.00 10.91
CA GLU A 38 2.11 4.99 11.13
C GLU A 38 2.78 3.78 10.45
N TRP A 39 2.19 2.58 10.53
CA TRP A 39 2.71 1.39 9.85
C TRP A 39 2.71 1.54 8.33
N VAL A 40 1.67 2.14 7.76
CA VAL A 40 1.62 2.41 6.33
C VAL A 40 2.63 3.49 5.95
N ARG A 41 2.75 4.56 6.74
CA ARG A 41 3.72 5.64 6.51
C ARG A 41 5.17 5.14 6.55
N THR A 42 5.48 4.19 7.40
CA THR A 42 6.82 3.59 7.56
C THR A 42 7.09 2.45 6.57
N GLY A 43 6.08 2.02 5.80
CA GLY A 43 6.19 0.90 4.86
C GLY A 43 6.08 -0.48 5.50
N ALA A 44 5.77 -0.57 6.80
CA ALA A 44 5.52 -1.83 7.51
C ALA A 44 4.15 -2.45 7.18
N ALA A 45 3.22 -1.67 6.64
CA ALA A 45 1.90 -2.13 6.21
C ALA A 45 1.47 -1.47 4.89
N GLN A 46 0.47 -2.04 4.23
CA GLN A 46 -0.15 -1.49 3.04
C GLN A 46 -1.68 -1.57 3.15
N PHE A 47 -2.38 -0.45 2.96
CA PHE A 47 -3.85 -0.49 2.89
C PHE A 47 -4.31 -1.33 1.70
N LEU A 48 -5.31 -2.17 1.94
CA LEU A 48 -6.03 -2.90 0.91
C LEU A 48 -7.42 -2.29 0.83
N ASP A 49 -7.60 -1.36 -0.10
CA ASP A 49 -8.92 -0.88 -0.49
C ASP A 49 -9.58 -1.94 -1.38
N GLU A 50 -10.74 -2.44 -0.95
CA GLU A 50 -11.63 -3.24 -1.82
C GLU A 50 -12.27 -2.37 -2.91
N ASP A 51 -12.15 -1.04 -2.82
CA ASP A 51 -12.76 -0.03 -3.70
C ASP A 51 -11.77 1.05 -4.17
N ALA A 52 -10.51 0.68 -4.44
CA ALA A 52 -9.63 1.58 -5.17
C ALA A 52 -9.83 1.35 -6.68
N PRO A 53 -10.61 2.19 -7.41
CA PRO A 53 -10.33 2.35 -8.81
C PRO A 53 -8.88 2.83 -8.87
N ARG A 54 -8.02 2.00 -9.44
CA ARG A 54 -6.63 2.31 -9.74
C ARG A 54 -6.62 3.62 -10.53
N THR A 55 -6.51 4.76 -9.85
CA THR A 55 -6.35 6.05 -10.51
C THR A 55 -4.96 6.04 -11.13
N GLU A 56 -5.01 5.76 -12.42
CA GLU A 56 -4.10 5.95 -13.54
C GLU A 56 -3.27 7.25 -13.53
N ALA A 57 -2.57 7.59 -12.44
CA ALA A 57 -1.84 8.87 -12.34
C ALA A 57 -0.37 8.76 -11.92
N ASN A 58 0.28 7.60 -12.09
CA ASN A 58 1.74 7.50 -11.90
C ASN A 58 2.46 6.63 -12.96
N ALA A 59 2.01 6.73 -14.21
CA ALA A 59 2.73 6.20 -15.38
C ALA A 59 2.97 7.24 -16.49
N ALA A 60 2.50 8.49 -16.34
CA ALA A 60 2.72 9.56 -17.32
C ALA A 60 4.06 10.31 -17.15
N ALA A 61 5.00 9.76 -16.38
CA ALA A 61 6.33 10.36 -16.16
C ALA A 61 7.44 9.40 -16.56
N ARG A 62 7.40 8.82 -17.78
CA ARG A 62 8.58 8.27 -18.44
C ARG A 62 8.37 8.07 -19.94
N LYS A 63 8.96 9.01 -20.68
CA LYS A 63 9.50 8.90 -22.05
C LYS A 63 8.51 9.15 -23.20
N MET A 64 8.51 10.43 -23.57
CA MET A 64 8.27 10.99 -24.89
C MET A 64 8.65 10.04 -26.05
N PRO A 65 7.86 9.94 -27.12
CA PRO A 65 8.31 9.30 -28.35
C PRO A 65 9.41 10.16 -28.97
N ARG A 66 10.63 9.62 -29.08
CA ARG A 66 11.59 10.16 -30.05
C ARG A 66 11.19 9.65 -31.42
N GLU A 67 10.19 10.30 -32.03
CA GLU A 67 10.17 10.39 -33.48
C GLU A 67 11.35 11.26 -33.88
N ASN A 68 12.36 10.66 -34.51
CA ASN A 68 13.26 11.41 -35.35
C ASN A 68 13.44 10.61 -36.64
N GLY A 69 12.48 10.81 -37.53
CA GLY A 69 12.73 10.65 -38.96
C GLY A 69 13.76 11.68 -39.38
N GLY A 70 14.90 11.19 -39.88
CA GLY A 70 15.92 11.96 -40.58
C GLY A 70 16.74 10.95 -41.37
N LYS A 71 16.32 10.59 -42.58
CA LYS A 71 16.57 11.30 -43.84
C LYS A 71 18.07 11.30 -44.19
N LEU A 72 18.45 10.37 -45.09
CA LEU A 72 19.13 10.57 -46.39
C LEU A 72 19.80 9.26 -46.82
#